data_AF-A0A914E8U0-F1
#
_entry.id   AF-A0A914E8U0-F1
#
_cell.length_a   1.000
_cell.length_b   1.000
_cell.length_c   1.000
_cell.angle_alpha   90.00
_cell.angle_beta   90.00
_cell.angle_gamma   90.00
#
_symmetry.space_group_name_H-M   'P 1'
#
loop_
_entity.id
_entity.type
_entity.pdbx_description
1 polymer ?
#
loop_
_entity_poly.entity_id
_entity_poly.type
_entity_poly.pdbx_seq_one_letter_code
_entity_poly.pdbx_strand_id
1 'polypeptide(L)'
;MKTHYRPGVKYADFAKDFTAIDFDPNAFAGIVKDSGARYVVLTTKHHEGYTLWPNKQSWSWNAGDVGPARDLVAELRDAILKVGGVHWGTYFSLFEWFNPIYLADKASGGATTTYVDQVSYPQLIDLISNYKPDVIWSDGDWEMSYNYWKSPEFLAWLYNESPVKDTVVTNDRWGKGSTCLHGGYLTCQDHYLPNQLPTRKWEDSDTIDKRG
;
A
#
# COMPACT_ATOMS: atom_id res chain seq x y z
N MET A 1 12.04 -21.81 1.87
CA MET A 1 11.95 -22.33 0.49
C MET A 1 12.42 -23.77 0.32
N LYS A 2 13.64 -24.16 0.72
CA LYS A 2 14.23 -25.49 0.39
C LYS A 2 13.45 -26.72 0.90
N THR A 3 12.59 -26.56 1.91
CA THR A 3 11.78 -27.65 2.48
C THR A 3 10.48 -27.93 1.73
N HIS A 4 9.97 -26.95 0.96
CA HIS A 4 8.66 -27.04 0.30
C HIS A 4 8.72 -26.75 -1.21
N TYR A 5 9.82 -26.18 -1.71
CA TYR A 5 10.01 -25.84 -3.11
C TYR A 5 11.29 -26.46 -3.65
N ARG A 6 11.26 -26.85 -4.94
CA ARG A 6 12.41 -27.44 -5.63
C ARG A 6 13.60 -26.47 -5.59
N PRO A 7 14.85 -26.98 -5.54
CA PRO A 7 16.02 -26.14 -5.69
C PRO A 7 15.93 -25.27 -6.95
N GLY A 8 16.27 -23.99 -6.82
CA GLY A 8 16.28 -23.03 -7.94
C GLY A 8 15.02 -22.17 -8.09
N VAL A 9 13.94 -22.46 -7.35
CA VAL A 9 12.75 -21.58 -7.32
C VAL A 9 13.12 -20.22 -6.70
N LYS A 10 12.83 -19.14 -7.43
CA LYS A 10 12.98 -17.75 -7.00
C LYS A 10 11.62 -17.18 -6.61
N TYR A 11 11.62 -16.10 -5.83
CA TYR A 11 10.37 -15.43 -5.43
C TYR A 11 9.55 -14.97 -6.64
N ALA A 12 10.21 -14.46 -7.68
CA ALA A 12 9.57 -14.02 -8.92
C ALA A 12 8.79 -15.13 -9.64
N ASP A 13 9.15 -16.40 -9.44
CA ASP A 13 8.47 -17.53 -10.07
C ASP A 13 7.03 -17.70 -9.55
N PHE A 14 6.69 -17.13 -8.37
CA PHE A 14 5.35 -17.23 -7.81
C PHE A 14 4.32 -16.32 -8.50
N ALA A 15 4.74 -15.27 -9.21
CA ALA A 15 3.77 -14.35 -9.82
C ALA A 15 2.90 -15.03 -10.87
N LYS A 16 3.45 -15.96 -11.66
CA LYS A 16 2.66 -16.75 -12.63
C LYS A 16 1.70 -17.74 -11.96
N ASP A 17 2.00 -18.15 -10.72
CA ASP A 17 1.18 -19.09 -9.96
C ASP A 17 0.07 -18.36 -9.18
N PHE A 18 0.21 -17.04 -8.95
CA PHE A 18 -0.83 -16.18 -8.43
C PHE A 18 -1.87 -15.87 -9.52
N THR A 19 -2.86 -16.73 -9.67
CA THR A 19 -3.90 -16.60 -10.71
C THR A 19 -5.18 -15.91 -10.22
N ALA A 20 -5.40 -15.86 -8.90
CA ALA A 20 -6.63 -15.37 -8.29
C ALA A 20 -7.91 -16.00 -8.92
N ILE A 21 -7.86 -17.30 -9.25
CA ILE A 21 -8.91 -17.96 -10.04
C ILE A 21 -10.29 -17.97 -9.34
N ASP A 22 -10.30 -18.08 -8.02
CA ASP A 22 -11.54 -18.09 -7.21
C ASP A 22 -11.86 -16.70 -6.61
N PHE A 23 -11.15 -15.64 -7.03
CA PHE A 23 -11.39 -14.29 -6.52
C PHE A 23 -12.69 -13.70 -7.11
N ASP A 24 -13.71 -13.59 -6.25
CA ASP A 24 -14.93 -12.82 -6.49
C ASP A 24 -14.95 -11.55 -5.62
N PRO A 25 -14.80 -10.35 -6.21
CA PRO A 25 -14.80 -9.09 -5.48
C PRO A 25 -16.17 -8.78 -4.84
N ASN A 26 -17.29 -9.22 -5.43
CA ASN A 26 -18.62 -8.97 -4.85
C ASN A 26 -18.84 -9.82 -3.60
N ALA A 27 -18.40 -11.08 -3.62
CA ALA A 27 -18.44 -11.94 -2.44
C ALA A 27 -17.60 -11.35 -1.30
N PHE A 28 -16.38 -10.89 -1.60
CA PHE A 28 -15.52 -10.23 -0.61
C PHE A 28 -16.17 -8.96 -0.05
N ALA A 29 -16.70 -8.09 -0.91
CA ALA A 29 -17.36 -6.85 -0.47
C ALA A 29 -18.60 -7.12 0.40
N GLY A 30 -19.36 -8.19 0.10
CA GLY A 30 -20.45 -8.67 0.94
C GLY A 30 -19.98 -9.05 2.35
N ILE A 31 -18.92 -9.86 2.44
CA ILE A 31 -18.32 -10.24 3.74
C ILE A 31 -17.87 -9.01 4.53
N VAL A 32 -17.20 -8.05 3.90
CA VAL A 32 -16.75 -6.81 4.56
C VAL A 32 -17.95 -6.05 5.12
N LYS A 33 -19.01 -5.87 4.33
CA LYS A 33 -20.23 -5.19 4.79
C LYS A 33 -20.91 -5.94 5.94
N ASP A 34 -21.06 -7.25 5.83
CA ASP A 34 -21.73 -8.09 6.82
C ASP A 34 -20.95 -8.20 8.14
N SER A 35 -19.62 -8.02 8.10
CA SER A 35 -18.78 -7.91 9.30
C SER A 35 -19.06 -6.66 10.14
N GLY A 36 -19.74 -5.67 9.58
CA GLY A 36 -19.99 -4.37 10.21
C GLY A 36 -18.85 -3.35 10.04
N ALA A 37 -17.77 -3.72 9.34
CA ALA A 37 -16.69 -2.80 8.99
C ALA A 37 -17.23 -1.55 8.27
N ARG A 38 -16.58 -0.41 8.52
CA ARG A 38 -16.93 0.89 7.91
C ARG A 38 -15.95 1.34 6.84
N TYR A 39 -14.84 0.65 6.72
CA TYR A 39 -13.83 0.85 5.68
C TYR A 39 -13.04 -0.44 5.50
N VAL A 40 -12.36 -0.55 4.36
CA VAL A 40 -11.40 -1.62 4.08
C VAL A 40 -10.16 -1.00 3.44
N VAL A 41 -8.98 -1.51 3.78
CA VAL A 41 -7.70 -1.07 3.19
C VAL A 41 -7.07 -2.25 2.46
N LEU A 42 -6.97 -2.18 1.13
CA LEU A 42 -6.34 -3.23 0.32
C LEU A 42 -4.84 -2.97 0.16
N THR A 43 -3.99 -3.96 0.42
CA THR A 43 -2.58 -3.96 0.00
C THR A 43 -2.47 -3.90 -1.52
N THR A 44 -2.27 -2.71 -2.09
CA THR A 44 -2.16 -2.56 -3.55
C THR A 44 -0.75 -2.88 -4.02
N LYS A 45 0.25 -2.56 -3.20
CA LYS A 45 1.65 -2.94 -3.38
C LYS A 45 2.30 -3.17 -2.03
N HIS A 46 2.94 -4.32 -1.85
CA HIS A 46 3.74 -4.62 -0.66
C HIS A 46 5.25 -4.56 -0.96
N HIS A 47 6.10 -4.89 0.00
CA HIS A 47 7.55 -4.69 -0.09
C HIS A 47 8.23 -5.45 -1.24
N GLU A 48 7.64 -6.54 -1.75
CA GLU A 48 8.14 -7.22 -2.93
C GLU A 48 7.97 -6.42 -4.23
N GLY A 49 7.17 -5.35 -4.21
CA GLY A 49 6.95 -4.43 -5.33
C GLY A 49 5.91 -4.87 -6.36
N TYR A 50 5.22 -6.00 -6.14
CA TYR A 50 4.18 -6.47 -7.05
C TYR A 50 2.93 -5.61 -6.89
N THR A 51 2.51 -4.91 -7.95
CA THR A 51 1.27 -4.12 -7.91
C THR A 51 0.07 -4.99 -8.26
N LEU A 52 -0.99 -4.94 -7.44
CA LEU A 52 -2.27 -5.62 -7.71
C LEU A 52 -3.11 -4.96 -8.81
N TRP A 53 -2.57 -3.90 -9.43
CA TRP A 53 -3.15 -3.24 -10.59
C TRP A 53 -2.13 -3.12 -11.72
N PRO A 54 -2.58 -3.02 -12.99
CA PRO A 54 -1.69 -2.77 -14.13
C PRO A 54 -0.97 -1.42 -13.96
N ASN A 55 0.35 -1.45 -13.87
CA ASN A 55 1.14 -0.24 -13.65
C ASN A 55 2.44 -0.27 -14.47
N LYS A 56 2.71 0.84 -15.16
CA LYS A 56 3.84 0.97 -16.10
C LYS A 56 5.20 1.00 -15.40
N GLN A 57 5.26 1.54 -14.18
CA GLN A 57 6.48 1.64 -13.40
C GLN A 57 6.87 0.32 -12.74
N SER A 58 5.96 -0.66 -12.67
CA SER A 58 6.24 -1.99 -12.13
C SER A 58 6.92 -2.93 -13.15
N TRP A 59 7.24 -2.52 -14.37
CA TRP A 59 7.97 -3.31 -15.38
C TRP A 59 7.52 -4.77 -15.52
N SER A 60 6.22 -4.97 -15.78
CA SER A 60 5.61 -6.31 -15.90
C SER A 60 5.56 -7.14 -14.62
N TRP A 61 5.92 -6.56 -13.48
CA TRP A 61 5.74 -7.13 -12.15
C TRP A 61 4.42 -6.63 -11.52
N ASN A 62 3.31 -6.96 -12.17
CA ASN A 62 1.97 -6.55 -11.73
C ASN A 62 0.87 -7.54 -12.16
N ALA A 63 -0.31 -7.43 -11.54
CA ALA A 63 -1.45 -8.32 -11.78
C ALA A 63 -2.07 -8.24 -13.18
N GLY A 64 -1.86 -7.14 -13.90
CA GLY A 64 -2.28 -7.00 -15.30
C GLY A 64 -1.39 -7.77 -16.27
N ASP A 65 -0.08 -7.79 -16.02
CA ASP A 65 0.91 -8.33 -16.95
C ASP A 65 1.29 -9.79 -16.66
N VAL A 66 1.28 -10.22 -15.40
CA VAL A 66 1.65 -11.59 -14.99
C VAL A 66 0.78 -12.09 -13.84
N GLY A 67 0.35 -13.35 -13.93
CA GLY A 67 -0.51 -13.99 -12.94
C GLY A 67 -1.99 -13.85 -13.28
N PRO A 68 -2.79 -13.01 -12.59
CA PRO A 68 -4.23 -12.96 -12.78
C PRO A 68 -4.70 -12.37 -14.12
N ALA A 69 -3.86 -11.57 -14.79
CA ALA A 69 -4.22 -10.76 -15.96
C ALA A 69 -5.46 -9.87 -15.71
N ARG A 70 -5.54 -9.28 -14.51
CA ARG A 70 -6.69 -8.53 -13.97
C ARG A 70 -6.24 -7.29 -13.23
N ASP A 71 -7.13 -6.29 -13.16
CA ASP A 71 -6.98 -5.15 -12.25
C ASP A 71 -7.74 -5.44 -10.95
N LEU A 72 -7.07 -6.10 -10.01
CA LEU A 72 -7.70 -6.53 -8.77
C LEU A 72 -8.08 -5.35 -7.87
N VAL A 73 -7.37 -4.22 -7.99
CA VAL A 73 -7.68 -2.99 -7.24
C VAL A 73 -8.97 -2.36 -7.76
N ALA A 74 -9.14 -2.23 -9.08
CA ALA A 74 -10.38 -1.70 -9.66
C ALA A 74 -11.58 -2.60 -9.32
N GLU A 75 -11.42 -3.91 -9.50
CA GLU A 75 -12.48 -4.87 -9.28
C GLU A 75 -12.98 -4.86 -7.83
N LEU A 76 -12.06 -4.84 -6.84
CA LEU A 76 -12.46 -4.79 -5.43
C LEU A 76 -13.04 -3.43 -5.04
N ARG A 77 -12.43 -2.32 -5.51
CA ARG A 77 -12.96 -0.96 -5.28
C ARG A 77 -14.42 -0.90 -5.73
N ASP A 78 -14.70 -1.32 -6.96
CA ASP A 78 -16.04 -1.21 -7.55
C ASP A 78 -17.06 -2.05 -6.78
N ALA A 79 -16.67 -3.23 -6.32
CA ALA A 79 -17.52 -4.05 -5.46
C ALA A 79 -17.80 -3.40 -4.09
N ILE A 80 -16.78 -2.81 -3.45
CA ILE A 80 -16.93 -2.10 -2.17
C ILE A 80 -17.85 -0.87 -2.31
N LEU A 81 -17.64 -0.06 -3.35
CA LEU A 81 -18.48 1.11 -3.61
C LEU A 81 -19.93 0.69 -3.92
N LYS A 82 -20.12 -0.41 -4.66
CA LYS A 82 -21.43 -0.94 -5.01
C LYS A 82 -22.23 -1.44 -3.81
N VAL A 83 -21.59 -2.11 -2.85
CA VAL A 83 -22.32 -2.58 -1.64
C VAL A 83 -22.72 -1.43 -0.72
N GLY A 84 -21.97 -0.33 -0.74
CA GLY A 84 -22.25 0.90 0.00
C GLY A 84 -22.08 0.76 1.52
N GLY A 85 -21.86 1.89 2.20
CA GLY A 85 -21.68 1.94 3.66
C GLY A 85 -20.31 1.48 4.16
N VAL A 86 -19.36 1.28 3.24
CA VAL A 86 -17.95 0.92 3.50
C VAL A 86 -17.08 1.87 2.69
N HIS A 87 -16.16 2.58 3.35
CA HIS A 87 -15.15 3.42 2.70
C HIS A 87 -14.05 2.60 2.05
N TRP A 88 -13.53 3.09 0.94
CA TRP A 88 -12.47 2.42 0.20
C TRP A 88 -11.09 2.97 0.58
N GLY A 89 -10.17 2.09 0.96
CA GLY A 89 -8.82 2.44 1.31
C GLY A 89 -7.78 1.59 0.59
N THR A 90 -6.59 2.14 0.45
CA THR A 90 -5.45 1.47 -0.20
C THR A 90 -4.22 1.56 0.69
N TYR A 91 -3.48 0.46 0.76
CA TYR A 91 -2.17 0.39 1.37
C TYR A 91 -1.10 0.42 0.28
N PHE A 92 -0.01 1.15 0.51
CA PHE A 92 1.12 1.25 -0.40
C PHE A 92 2.45 1.18 0.35
N SER A 93 3.29 0.20 0.01
CA SER A 93 4.67 0.19 0.48
C SER A 93 5.55 1.15 -0.31
N LEU A 94 6.25 2.05 0.39
CA LEU A 94 7.13 3.04 -0.21
C LEU A 94 8.34 2.39 -0.90
N PHE A 95 8.96 1.38 -0.28
CA PHE A 95 10.15 0.71 -0.83
C PHE A 95 9.86 -0.64 -1.47
N GLU A 96 10.87 -1.16 -2.18
CA GLU A 96 10.82 -2.48 -2.83
C GLU A 96 12.09 -3.29 -2.54
N TRP A 97 11.96 -4.53 -2.06
CA TRP A 97 13.06 -5.42 -1.69
C TRP A 97 14.05 -5.68 -2.83
N PHE A 98 13.54 -5.80 -4.05
CA PHE A 98 14.29 -6.28 -5.20
C PHE A 98 14.50 -5.23 -6.28
N ASN A 99 13.98 -4.01 -6.11
CA ASN A 99 14.08 -2.97 -7.11
C ASN A 99 15.53 -2.44 -7.19
N PRO A 100 16.23 -2.59 -8.32
CA PRO A 100 17.62 -2.19 -8.43
C PRO A 100 17.83 -0.68 -8.26
N ILE A 101 16.83 0.15 -8.61
CA ILE A 101 16.91 1.60 -8.43
C ILE A 101 16.81 1.94 -6.94
N TYR A 102 15.88 1.32 -6.21
CA TYR A 102 15.78 1.50 -4.76
C TYR A 102 17.06 1.04 -4.05
N LEU A 103 17.57 -0.14 -4.41
CA LEU A 103 18.80 -0.67 -3.83
C LEU A 103 20.00 0.24 -4.09
N ALA A 104 20.08 0.88 -5.26
CA ALA A 104 21.12 1.86 -5.59
C ALA A 104 20.98 3.15 -4.76
N ASP A 105 19.77 3.73 -4.70
CA ASP A 105 19.49 4.89 -3.85
C ASP A 105 19.82 4.58 -2.38
N LYS A 106 19.42 3.40 -1.88
CA LYS A 106 19.73 2.91 -0.53
C LYS A 106 21.22 2.75 -0.28
N ALA A 107 21.95 2.14 -1.21
CA ALA A 107 23.40 2.02 -1.10
C ALA A 107 24.13 3.37 -1.06
N SER A 108 23.54 4.41 -1.69
CA SER A 108 24.04 5.78 -1.64
C SER A 108 23.62 6.56 -0.37
N GLY A 109 22.82 5.95 0.52
CA GLY A 109 22.25 6.64 1.68
C GLY A 109 21.19 7.69 1.31
N GLY A 110 20.54 7.54 0.14
CA GLY A 110 19.56 8.50 -0.36
C GLY A 110 20.18 9.78 -0.94
N ALA A 111 21.42 9.72 -1.43
CA ALA A 111 22.06 10.85 -2.13
C ALA A 111 21.37 11.17 -3.47
N THR A 112 20.69 10.18 -4.05
CA THR A 112 19.76 10.30 -5.17
C THR A 112 18.37 9.86 -4.74
N THR A 113 17.34 10.36 -5.43
CA THR A 113 15.91 10.00 -5.24
C THR A 113 15.32 9.37 -6.50
N THR A 114 16.17 8.70 -7.29
CA THR A 114 15.82 8.17 -8.62
C THR A 114 14.65 7.19 -8.54
N TYR A 115 14.64 6.33 -7.52
CA TYR A 115 13.56 5.37 -7.33
C TYR A 115 12.23 6.08 -7.00
N VAL A 116 12.29 7.13 -6.18
CA VAL A 116 11.10 7.91 -5.85
C VAL A 116 10.56 8.60 -7.09
N ASP A 117 11.43 9.24 -7.87
CA ASP A 117 11.05 9.99 -9.06
C ASP A 117 10.51 9.12 -10.20
N GLN A 118 11.06 7.92 -10.37
CA GLN A 118 10.73 7.07 -11.50
C GLN A 118 9.73 5.96 -11.18
N VAL A 119 9.58 5.60 -9.90
CA VAL A 119 8.80 4.43 -9.48
C VAL A 119 7.73 4.81 -8.46
N SER A 120 8.10 5.08 -7.20
CA SER A 120 7.10 5.14 -6.12
C SER A 120 6.21 6.38 -6.19
N TYR A 121 6.74 7.55 -6.54
CA TYR A 121 5.94 8.77 -6.65
C TYR A 121 4.94 8.68 -7.82
N PRO A 122 5.34 8.32 -9.06
CA PRO A 122 4.36 8.11 -10.13
C PRO A 122 3.33 7.01 -9.84
N GLN A 123 3.72 5.93 -9.17
CA GLN A 123 2.77 4.88 -8.74
C GLN A 123 1.74 5.43 -7.75
N LEU A 124 2.14 6.25 -6.78
CA LEU A 124 1.21 6.89 -5.85
C LEU A 124 0.25 7.85 -6.57
N ILE A 125 0.75 8.67 -7.49
CA ILE A 125 -0.09 9.56 -8.29
C ILE A 125 -1.12 8.76 -9.11
N ASP A 126 -0.69 7.68 -9.76
CA ASP A 126 -1.54 6.77 -10.53
C ASP A 126 -2.61 6.12 -9.65
N LEU A 127 -2.20 5.58 -8.49
CA LEU A 127 -3.08 4.92 -7.53
C LEU A 127 -4.18 5.87 -7.03
N ILE A 128 -3.81 7.08 -6.59
CA ILE A 128 -4.77 8.05 -6.06
C ILE A 128 -5.71 8.55 -7.17
N SER A 129 -5.16 8.84 -8.36
CA SER A 129 -5.94 9.42 -9.46
C SER A 129 -6.99 8.44 -10.02
N ASN A 130 -6.60 7.17 -10.17
CA ASN A 130 -7.45 6.15 -10.77
C ASN A 130 -8.43 5.54 -9.77
N TYR A 131 -7.98 5.27 -8.54
CA TYR A 131 -8.75 4.49 -7.57
C TYR A 131 -9.41 5.31 -6.48
N LYS A 132 -9.04 6.59 -6.33
CA LYS A 132 -9.70 7.58 -5.47
C LYS A 132 -10.06 7.04 -4.07
N PRO A 133 -9.07 6.56 -3.28
CA PRO A 133 -9.32 6.05 -1.95
C PRO A 133 -9.66 7.17 -0.95
N ASP A 134 -10.50 6.85 0.02
CA ASP A 134 -10.75 7.65 1.22
C ASP A 134 -9.63 7.50 2.25
N VAL A 135 -8.86 6.41 2.19
CA VAL A 135 -7.69 6.16 3.07
C VAL A 135 -6.49 5.75 2.24
N ILE A 136 -5.36 6.44 2.39
CA ILE A 136 -4.05 5.97 1.90
C ILE A 136 -3.15 5.65 3.09
N TRP A 137 -2.81 4.37 3.22
CA TRP A 137 -1.98 3.84 4.29
C TRP A 137 -0.59 3.54 3.72
N SER A 138 0.42 4.31 4.10
CA SER A 138 1.80 4.07 3.64
C SER A 138 2.56 3.17 4.60
N ASP A 139 3.48 2.36 4.07
CA ASP A 139 4.43 1.56 4.89
C ASP A 139 5.83 1.57 4.32
N GLY A 140 6.78 0.99 5.06
CA GLY A 140 8.11 0.77 4.54
C GLY A 140 8.97 2.02 4.54
N ASP A 141 8.60 2.97 5.38
CA ASP A 141 9.20 4.29 5.43
C ASP A 141 10.48 4.34 6.26
N TRP A 142 10.69 3.35 7.14
CA TRP A 142 11.72 3.31 8.17
C TRP A 142 13.18 3.36 7.68
N GLU A 143 13.45 3.00 6.42
CA GLU A 143 14.81 2.97 5.88
C GLU A 143 15.31 4.35 5.45
N MET A 144 14.41 5.29 5.14
CA MET A 144 14.75 6.57 4.51
C MET A 144 13.96 7.74 5.09
N SER A 145 14.54 8.94 5.07
CA SER A 145 13.86 10.14 5.58
C SER A 145 12.64 10.54 4.75
N TYR A 146 11.73 11.31 5.34
CA TYR A 146 10.57 11.89 4.63
C TYR A 146 10.99 12.78 3.44
N ASN A 147 12.19 13.38 3.47
CA ASN A 147 12.73 14.15 2.35
C ASN A 147 13.12 13.26 1.17
N TYR A 148 13.71 12.08 1.43
CA TYR A 148 14.02 11.12 0.37
C TYR A 148 12.72 10.68 -0.32
N TRP A 149 11.70 10.34 0.48
CA TRP A 149 10.39 9.92 -0.01
C TRP A 149 9.59 11.01 -0.72
N LYS A 150 10.05 12.27 -0.70
CA LYS A 150 9.30 13.44 -1.19
C LYS A 150 7.89 13.52 -0.60
N SER A 151 7.78 13.12 0.66
CA SER A 151 6.50 13.03 1.36
C SER A 151 5.84 14.39 1.52
N PRO A 152 6.55 15.49 1.88
CA PRO A 152 5.92 16.81 1.92
C PRO A 152 5.31 17.22 0.57
N GLU A 153 6.01 16.97 -0.53
CA GLU A 153 5.54 17.28 -1.88
C GLU A 153 4.33 16.44 -2.27
N PHE A 154 4.39 15.12 -2.02
CA PHE A 154 3.28 14.22 -2.29
C PHE A 154 2.04 14.58 -1.46
N LEU A 155 2.20 14.77 -0.15
CA LEU A 155 1.09 15.10 0.74
C LEU A 155 0.51 16.49 0.44
N ALA A 156 1.34 17.47 0.06
CA ALA A 156 0.84 18.76 -0.39
C ALA A 156 -0.03 18.62 -1.65
N TRP A 157 0.40 17.83 -2.65
CA TRP A 157 -0.43 17.54 -3.81
C TRP A 157 -1.71 16.79 -3.41
N LEU A 158 -1.60 15.78 -2.54
CA LEU A 158 -2.72 14.96 -2.09
C LEU A 158 -3.84 15.82 -1.48
N TYR A 159 -3.50 16.74 -0.59
CA TYR A 159 -4.46 17.56 0.15
C TYR A 159 -4.87 18.86 -0.57
N ASN A 160 -4.15 19.31 -1.60
CA ASN A 160 -4.49 20.55 -2.31
C ASN A 160 -5.10 20.32 -3.70
N GLU A 161 -4.67 19.28 -4.40
CA GLU A 161 -4.87 19.15 -5.85
C GLU A 161 -5.48 17.81 -6.28
N SER A 162 -5.28 16.74 -5.52
CA SER A 162 -5.74 15.40 -5.89
C SER A 162 -7.28 15.31 -6.01
N PRO A 163 -7.82 14.31 -6.73
CA PRO A 163 -9.27 14.14 -6.86
C PRO A 163 -9.96 13.70 -5.56
N VAL A 164 -9.20 13.41 -4.50
CA VAL A 164 -9.71 12.98 -3.18
C VAL A 164 -9.32 13.94 -2.05
N LYS A 165 -8.80 15.13 -2.39
CA LYS A 165 -8.29 16.12 -1.44
C LYS A 165 -9.26 16.49 -0.31
N ASP A 166 -10.56 16.40 -0.56
CA ASP A 166 -11.61 16.79 0.39
C ASP A 166 -12.00 15.65 1.35
N THR A 167 -11.59 14.41 1.07
CA THR A 167 -12.03 13.22 1.83
C THR A 167 -10.89 12.34 2.33
N VAL A 168 -9.76 12.32 1.63
CA VAL A 168 -8.66 11.39 1.92
C VAL A 168 -8.04 11.64 3.29
N VAL A 169 -7.69 10.56 3.98
CA VAL A 169 -6.87 10.60 5.20
C VAL A 169 -5.65 9.70 5.05
N THR A 170 -4.54 10.12 5.67
CA THR A 170 -3.28 9.35 5.69
C THR A 170 -2.92 8.90 7.10
N ASN A 171 -2.25 7.75 7.23
CA ASN A 171 -1.56 7.37 8.46
C ASN A 171 -0.30 8.24 8.68
N ASP A 172 0.55 7.85 9.63
CA ASP A 172 1.74 8.59 10.09
C ASP A 172 3.10 8.00 9.65
N ARG A 173 3.10 7.11 8.64
CA ARG A 173 4.29 6.37 8.19
C ARG A 173 4.84 6.88 6.86
N TRP A 174 5.21 8.16 6.82
CA TRP A 174 5.64 8.86 5.61
C TRP A 174 7.14 9.19 5.60
N GLY A 175 7.92 8.57 6.46
CA GLY A 175 9.37 8.65 6.44
C GLY A 175 9.95 8.38 7.81
N LYS A 176 11.19 7.91 7.84
CA LYS A 176 11.92 7.69 9.08
C LYS A 176 11.81 8.90 10.01
N GLY A 177 11.20 8.67 11.17
CA GLY A 177 10.96 9.69 12.19
C GLY A 177 9.67 10.49 12.02
N SER A 178 8.73 10.11 11.15
CA SER A 178 7.39 10.71 11.08
C SER A 178 6.38 10.00 11.97
N THR A 179 6.60 8.71 12.26
CA THR A 179 5.69 7.85 13.01
C THR A 179 5.42 8.42 14.41
N CYS A 180 4.17 8.38 14.83
CA CYS A 180 3.63 8.97 16.07
C CYS A 180 3.72 10.51 16.15
N LEU A 181 4.13 11.19 15.07
CA LEU A 181 4.31 12.65 15.03
C LEU A 181 3.42 13.31 13.96
N HIS A 182 3.49 12.85 12.71
CA HIS A 182 2.88 13.50 11.55
C HIS A 182 2.04 12.52 10.73
N GLY A 183 0.73 12.76 10.65
CA GLY A 183 -0.24 11.96 9.89
C GLY A 183 -1.66 12.47 10.13
N GLY A 184 -2.65 12.05 9.34
CA GLY A 184 -4.08 12.35 9.61
C GLY A 184 -4.58 11.66 10.87
N TYR A 185 -4.11 10.42 11.08
CA TYR A 185 -4.22 9.65 12.32
C TYR A 185 -2.89 8.96 12.62
N LEU A 186 -2.70 8.55 13.87
CA LEU A 186 -1.48 7.92 14.35
C LEU A 186 -1.60 6.40 14.37
N THR A 187 -0.58 5.70 13.91
CA THR A 187 -0.40 4.27 14.14
C THR A 187 0.71 4.02 15.15
N CYS A 188 1.72 4.89 15.26
CA CYS A 188 2.86 4.82 16.19
C CYS A 188 3.77 3.58 16.06
N GLN A 189 3.21 2.37 16.07
CA GLN A 189 3.88 1.08 15.83
C GLN A 189 2.85 0.04 15.38
N ASP A 190 3.30 -1.15 14.96
CA ASP A 190 2.39 -2.29 14.77
C ASP A 190 1.79 -2.72 16.11
N HIS A 191 0.52 -3.13 16.11
CA HIS A 191 -0.22 -3.51 17.33
C HIS A 191 -0.23 -2.39 18.40
N TYR A 192 -0.46 -1.14 17.97
CA TYR A 192 -0.39 0.01 18.85
C TYR A 192 -1.58 0.07 19.80
N LEU A 193 -1.32 -0.33 21.05
CA LEU A 193 -2.27 -0.23 22.15
C LEU A 193 -1.80 0.87 23.11
N PRO A 194 -2.38 2.09 23.04
CA PRO A 194 -1.96 3.18 23.91
C PRO A 194 -2.37 2.91 25.37
N ASN A 195 -1.41 3.05 26.29
CA ASN A 195 -1.64 2.86 27.72
C ASN A 195 -2.47 3.98 28.37
N GLN A 196 -2.64 5.10 27.66
CA GLN A 196 -3.42 6.26 28.08
C GLN A 196 -4.19 6.79 26.88
N LEU A 197 -5.34 7.43 27.10
CA LEU A 197 -6.16 7.98 26.03
C LEU A 197 -5.36 8.99 25.18
N PRO A 198 -5.11 8.71 23.88
CA PRO A 198 -4.38 9.64 23.03
C PRO A 198 -5.17 10.92 22.77
N THR A 199 -4.45 12.04 22.64
CA THR A 199 -5.05 13.35 22.30
C THR A 199 -5.32 13.51 20.81
N ARG A 200 -4.74 12.62 19.98
CA ARG A 200 -4.94 12.57 18.53
C ARG A 200 -5.68 11.30 18.13
N LYS A 201 -6.35 11.33 16.98
CA LYS A 201 -6.92 10.12 16.37
C LYS A 201 -5.81 9.10 16.12
N TRP A 202 -6.11 7.85 16.37
CA TRP A 202 -5.20 6.73 16.16
C TRP A 202 -5.96 5.55 15.58
N GLU A 203 -5.21 4.65 14.96
CA GLU A 203 -5.68 3.38 14.42
C GLU A 203 -4.70 2.28 14.85
N ASP A 204 -5.24 1.10 15.14
CA ASP A 204 -4.47 -0.12 15.36
C ASP A 204 -4.84 -1.15 14.30
N SER A 205 -3.85 -1.93 13.91
CA SER A 205 -3.94 -3.03 12.96
C SER A 205 -3.34 -4.26 13.62
N ASP A 206 -4.13 -5.32 13.72
CA ASP A 206 -3.71 -6.59 14.30
C ASP A 206 -4.00 -7.74 13.32
N THR A 207 -3.32 -8.86 13.53
CA THR A 207 -3.54 -10.11 12.79
C THR A 207 -4.57 -10.96 13.53
N ILE A 208 -5.47 -11.62 12.79
CA ILE A 208 -6.44 -12.56 13.39
C ILE A 208 -5.72 -13.71 14.11
N ASP A 209 -4.58 -14.16 13.58
CA ASP A 209 -3.79 -15.24 14.16
C ASP A 209 -2.91 -14.76 15.32
N LYS A 210 -2.82 -15.57 16.38
CA LYS A 210 -2.08 -15.25 17.61
C LYS A 210 -0.55 -15.43 17.53
N ARG A 211 0.01 -15.63 16.33
CA ARG A 211 1.44 -15.94 16.14
C ARG A 211 1.97 -15.32 14.84
N GLY A 212 2.29 -14.04 14.90
CA GLY A 212 3.35 -13.44 14.10
C GLY A 212 4.68 -13.55 14.83
#